data_AF-A0A7X3VLJ2-F1
#
_entry.id   AF-A0A7X3VLJ2-F1
#
_cell.length_a   1.000
_cell.length_b   1.000
_cell.length_c   1.000
_cell.angle_alpha   90.00
_cell.angle_beta   90.00
_cell.angle_gamma   90.00
#
_symmetry.space_group_name_H-M   'P 1'
#
loop_
_entity.id
_entity.type
_entity.pdbx_description
1 polymer ?
#
loop_
_entity_poly.entity_id
_entity_poly.type
_entity_poly.pdbx_seq_one_letter_code
_entity_poly.pdbx_strand_id
1 'polypeptide(L)'
;MFRKGLSFAVFFFVVFVGIAWDVMAQAPQELYARGMQAVRQGRYQQALQNLQRAVTLQPDYAEAHAALGTIYLQLSDFPASEKALTLALTINPDLIQAEANLAVLYTKTKRLDDAIRVYQNLVQKSPESLQVRLGIASAYQQAEQFPEAIEAYLESLKRSPNLAAAMTNLASCYEAVEDDEQAVRYYKAALAVAPNLPMANGNLGAIYQEQGELDKALPLLETAIRQNPQFTAARYRLGLVLTKKREFQRAAAEYQRVIAQQRDHVGAYYNLAQALFRLKKREEGKRAMDAYHRLNEIAQEIDTRERAILMEPSNPVQQYRLGLVYAKYGKITEAISAFQAALKLDGDAHYALNGLARLYILQKIQLQDAVAYAEKAFHLSPAPQYLQTLALAHFRIGAREKALKAIHTAIEMEPENEAFQQTLTEIQESDEKTK
;
A
#
# COMPACT_ATOMS: atom_id res chain seq x y z
N MET A 1 23.46 -81.38 -43.64
CA MET A 1 22.49 -80.91 -44.66
C MET A 1 21.97 -79.56 -44.19
N PHE A 2 22.08 -78.54 -45.03
CA PHE A 2 21.66 -77.13 -44.83
C PHE A 2 20.23 -77.00 -44.24
N ARG A 3 19.81 -75.95 -43.51
CA ARG A 3 19.95 -74.50 -43.77
C ARG A 3 19.49 -73.67 -42.54
N LYS A 4 20.25 -72.59 -42.23
CA LYS A 4 19.92 -71.20 -41.78
C LYS A 4 18.62 -70.95 -40.95
N GLY A 5 18.57 -70.09 -39.93
CA GLY A 5 19.50 -69.05 -39.48
C GLY A 5 18.96 -68.28 -38.26
N LEU A 6 19.84 -67.46 -37.68
CA LEU A 6 19.67 -66.53 -36.55
C LEU A 6 18.35 -65.74 -36.53
N SER A 7 17.74 -65.58 -35.34
CA SER A 7 17.46 -64.24 -34.82
C SER A 7 17.32 -64.22 -33.30
N PHE A 8 17.68 -63.07 -32.76
CA PHE A 8 18.02 -62.74 -31.37
C PHE A 8 16.78 -62.19 -30.63
N ALA A 9 16.79 -62.29 -29.28
CA ALA A 9 16.02 -61.46 -28.34
C ALA A 9 14.50 -61.81 -28.17
N VAL A 10 13.80 -61.65 -27.03
CA VAL A 10 13.98 -60.90 -25.78
C VAL A 10 13.26 -61.67 -24.65
N PHE A 11 13.86 -61.62 -23.46
CA PHE A 11 13.38 -62.09 -22.16
C PHE A 11 12.49 -61.03 -21.47
N PHE A 12 11.64 -61.48 -20.53
CA PHE A 12 10.96 -60.69 -19.48
C PHE A 12 9.85 -59.71 -19.90
N PHE A 13 8.60 -60.17 -19.77
CA PHE A 13 7.47 -59.31 -19.42
C PHE A 13 6.66 -60.05 -18.36
N VAL A 14 6.56 -59.50 -17.14
CA VAL A 14 5.40 -59.63 -16.21
C VAL A 14 5.62 -58.98 -14.83
N VAL A 15 6.83 -58.60 -14.38
CA VAL A 15 6.99 -58.06 -13.00
C VAL A 15 6.96 -56.52 -12.88
N PHE A 16 6.79 -55.76 -13.97
CA PHE A 16 6.88 -54.28 -13.92
C PHE A 16 5.56 -53.51 -13.79
N VAL A 17 4.42 -54.18 -13.56
CA VAL A 17 3.12 -53.48 -13.40
C VAL A 17 2.76 -53.26 -11.92
N GLY A 18 3.37 -53.99 -10.98
CA GLY A 18 3.07 -53.84 -9.54
C GLY A 18 3.85 -52.74 -8.81
N ILE A 19 5.05 -52.39 -9.29
CA ILE A 19 5.96 -51.46 -8.58
C ILE A 19 5.78 -50.00 -9.05
N ALA A 20 5.08 -49.77 -10.16
CA ALA A 20 4.83 -48.42 -10.69
C ALA A 20 3.58 -47.73 -10.11
N TRP A 21 2.67 -48.45 -9.45
CA TRP A 21 1.53 -47.84 -8.73
C TRP A 21 1.91 -47.38 -7.32
N ASP A 22 2.86 -48.05 -6.67
CA ASP A 22 3.38 -47.66 -5.35
C ASP A 22 4.37 -46.48 -5.40
N VAL A 23 4.82 -46.07 -6.59
CA VAL A 23 5.59 -44.84 -6.80
C VAL A 23 4.67 -43.74 -7.35
N MET A 24 3.97 -43.09 -6.40
CA MET A 24 3.46 -41.71 -6.45
C MET A 24 2.08 -41.41 -7.03
N ALA A 25 1.03 -42.16 -6.68
CA ALA A 25 -0.25 -41.52 -6.39
C ALA A 25 -0.25 -41.07 -4.92
N GLN A 26 0.40 -39.94 -4.62
CA GLN A 26 0.32 -39.37 -3.26
C GLN A 26 -1.13 -38.99 -2.99
N ALA A 27 -1.74 -39.61 -1.98
CA ALA A 27 -3.11 -39.30 -1.61
C ALA A 27 -3.25 -37.80 -1.30
N PRO A 28 -4.36 -37.14 -1.69
CA PRO A 28 -4.59 -35.72 -1.39
C PRO A 28 -4.34 -35.37 0.08
N GLN A 29 -4.70 -36.26 1.01
CA GLN A 29 -4.50 -36.10 2.45
C GLN A 29 -3.01 -36.10 2.84
N GLU A 30 -2.18 -36.91 2.17
CA GLU A 30 -0.74 -36.95 2.42
C GLU A 30 -0.06 -35.67 1.92
N LEU A 31 -0.45 -35.21 0.72
CA LEU A 31 -0.01 -33.94 0.16
C LEU A 31 -0.42 -32.77 1.06
N TYR A 32 -1.65 -32.79 1.58
CA TYR A 32 -2.12 -31.83 2.57
C TYR A 32 -1.26 -31.85 3.85
N ALA A 33 -1.02 -33.03 4.41
CA ALA A 33 -0.22 -33.18 5.63
C ALA A 33 1.22 -32.67 5.45
N ARG A 34 1.87 -32.98 4.31
CA ARG A 34 3.18 -32.45 3.93
C ARG A 34 3.15 -30.94 3.75
N GLY A 35 2.09 -30.42 3.11
CA GLY A 35 1.83 -29.00 2.97
C GLY A 35 1.79 -28.30 4.33
N MET A 36 0.99 -28.80 5.27
CA MET A 36 0.88 -28.27 6.63
C MET A 36 2.17 -28.41 7.43
N GLN A 37 2.95 -29.47 7.23
CA GLN A 37 4.28 -29.59 7.82
C GLN A 37 5.24 -28.52 7.29
N ALA A 38 5.21 -28.25 5.98
CA ALA A 38 6.01 -27.19 5.37
C ALA A 38 5.59 -25.80 5.89
N VAL A 39 4.29 -25.55 6.11
CA VAL A 39 3.79 -24.33 6.79
C VAL A 39 4.41 -24.17 8.17
N ARG A 40 4.40 -25.23 9.00
CA ARG A 40 5.01 -25.20 10.35
C ARG A 40 6.51 -24.91 10.33
N GLN A 41 7.18 -25.18 9.23
CA GLN A 41 8.62 -24.94 9.03
C GLN A 41 8.89 -23.61 8.31
N GLY A 42 7.87 -22.80 8.02
CA GLY A 42 8.00 -21.55 7.27
C GLY A 42 8.33 -21.73 5.78
N ARG A 43 8.23 -22.96 5.26
CA ARG A 43 8.55 -23.30 3.86
C ARG A 43 7.33 -23.09 2.96
N TYR A 44 6.88 -21.85 2.84
CA TYR A 44 5.62 -21.50 2.17
C TYR A 44 5.53 -21.94 0.71
N GLN A 45 6.61 -21.85 -0.06
CA GLN A 45 6.62 -22.29 -1.47
C GLN A 45 6.40 -23.81 -1.60
N GLN A 46 7.04 -24.60 -0.73
CA GLN A 46 6.83 -26.05 -0.69
C GLN A 46 5.43 -26.41 -0.19
N ALA A 47 4.90 -25.63 0.75
CA ALA A 47 3.52 -25.80 1.22
C ALA A 47 2.52 -25.57 0.08
N LEU A 48 2.67 -24.46 -0.66
CA LEU A 48 1.83 -24.16 -1.82
C LEU A 48 1.88 -25.27 -2.86
N GLN A 49 3.07 -25.76 -3.22
CA GLN A 49 3.20 -26.83 -4.21
C GLN A 49 2.46 -28.10 -3.79
N ASN A 50 2.62 -28.54 -2.54
CA ASN A 50 1.95 -29.75 -2.05
C ASN A 50 0.43 -29.55 -1.96
N LEU A 51 -0.03 -28.41 -1.44
CA LEU A 51 -1.46 -28.11 -1.31
C LEU A 51 -2.16 -27.92 -2.67
N GLN A 52 -1.50 -27.26 -3.64
CA GLN A 52 -1.99 -27.13 -5.01
C GLN A 52 -2.15 -28.50 -5.69
N ARG A 53 -1.19 -29.41 -5.49
CA ARG A 53 -1.33 -30.80 -5.96
C ARG A 53 -2.47 -31.53 -5.25
N ALA A 54 -2.64 -31.33 -3.94
CA ALA A 54 -3.75 -31.92 -3.19
C ALA A 54 -5.10 -31.51 -3.78
N VAL A 55 -5.32 -30.21 -4.03
CA VAL A 55 -6.59 -29.71 -4.61
C VAL A 55 -6.73 -30.03 -6.10
N THR A 56 -5.63 -30.30 -6.82
CA THR A 56 -5.69 -30.80 -8.21
C THR A 56 -6.21 -32.24 -8.25
N LEU A 57 -5.78 -33.08 -7.30
CA LEU A 57 -6.21 -34.47 -7.20
C LEU A 57 -7.60 -34.59 -6.56
N GLN A 58 -7.95 -33.69 -5.64
CA GLN A 58 -9.24 -33.62 -4.99
C GLN A 58 -9.76 -32.17 -4.97
N PRO A 59 -10.51 -31.74 -6.00
CA PRO A 59 -11.00 -30.36 -6.12
C PRO A 59 -11.93 -29.89 -4.99
N ASP A 60 -12.62 -30.82 -4.32
CA ASP A 60 -13.53 -30.57 -3.19
C ASP A 60 -12.84 -30.69 -1.81
N TYR A 61 -11.50 -30.64 -1.75
CA TYR A 61 -10.79 -30.69 -0.48
C TYR A 61 -10.79 -29.33 0.23
N ALA A 62 -11.86 -29.06 1.00
CA ALA A 62 -12.11 -27.77 1.64
C ALA A 62 -10.95 -27.29 2.53
N GLU A 63 -10.38 -28.16 3.36
CA GLU A 63 -9.28 -27.83 4.28
C GLU A 63 -7.99 -27.47 3.52
N ALA A 64 -7.73 -28.10 2.37
CA ALA A 64 -6.59 -27.78 1.53
C ALA A 64 -6.76 -26.40 0.86
N HIS A 65 -7.97 -26.07 0.39
CA HIS A 65 -8.28 -24.72 -0.08
C HIS A 65 -8.17 -23.67 1.02
N ALA A 66 -8.65 -23.96 2.23
CA ALA A 66 -8.52 -23.06 3.38
C ALA A 66 -7.05 -22.81 3.75
N ALA A 67 -6.21 -23.86 3.70
CA ALA A 67 -4.77 -23.76 3.93
C ALA A 67 -4.08 -22.91 2.84
N LEU A 68 -4.41 -23.12 1.56
CA LEU A 68 -3.93 -22.28 0.46
C LEU A 68 -4.30 -20.81 0.68
N GLY A 69 -5.57 -20.54 0.98
CA GLY A 69 -6.06 -19.20 1.27
C GLY A 69 -5.31 -18.52 2.41
N THR A 70 -5.05 -19.26 3.49
CA THR A 70 -4.27 -18.77 4.64
C THR A 70 -2.83 -18.41 4.25
N ILE A 71 -2.17 -19.23 3.42
CA ILE A 71 -0.80 -18.95 2.96
C ILE A 71 -0.79 -17.73 2.04
N TYR A 72 -1.72 -17.65 1.08
CA TYR A 72 -1.82 -16.48 0.20
C TYR A 72 -2.08 -15.19 0.99
N LEU A 73 -2.91 -15.23 2.04
CA LEU A 73 -3.12 -14.10 2.95
C LEU A 73 -1.81 -13.66 3.62
N GLN A 74 -0.99 -14.61 4.09
CA GLN A 74 0.31 -14.31 4.71
C GLN A 74 1.30 -13.73 3.70
N LEU A 75 1.28 -14.21 2.46
CA LEU A 75 2.10 -13.71 1.35
C LEU A 75 1.55 -12.41 0.74
N SER A 76 0.44 -11.88 1.26
CA SER A 76 -0.26 -10.70 0.73
C SER A 76 -0.76 -10.83 -0.71
N ASP A 77 -0.93 -12.06 -1.20
CA ASP A 77 -1.65 -12.35 -2.46
C ASP A 77 -3.16 -12.38 -2.16
N PHE A 78 -3.73 -11.18 -1.98
CA PHE A 78 -5.13 -11.02 -1.59
C PHE A 78 -6.13 -11.62 -2.59
N PRO A 79 -5.97 -11.48 -3.92
CA PRO A 79 -6.87 -12.11 -4.88
C PRO A 79 -6.86 -13.64 -4.82
N ALA A 80 -5.68 -14.27 -4.75
CA ALA A 80 -5.60 -15.73 -4.62
C ALA A 80 -6.13 -16.21 -3.27
N SER A 81 -5.88 -15.44 -2.20
CA SER A 81 -6.43 -15.70 -0.88
C SER A 81 -7.95 -15.70 -0.88
N GLU A 82 -8.58 -14.67 -1.45
CA GLU A 82 -10.04 -14.55 -1.48
C GLU A 82 -10.66 -15.73 -2.22
N LYS A 83 -10.13 -16.04 -3.41
CA LYS A 83 -10.60 -17.15 -4.24
C LYS A 83 -10.55 -18.49 -3.48
N ALA A 84 -9.42 -18.78 -2.84
CA ALA A 84 -9.24 -20.05 -2.14
C ALA A 84 -10.10 -20.16 -0.87
N LEU A 85 -10.19 -19.10 -0.06
CA LEU A 85 -11.03 -19.08 1.15
C LEU A 85 -12.52 -19.18 0.81
N THR A 86 -12.97 -18.47 -0.22
CA THR A 86 -14.38 -18.50 -0.66
C THR A 86 -14.75 -19.88 -1.21
N LEU A 87 -13.85 -20.53 -1.95
CA LEU A 87 -14.06 -21.89 -2.43
C LEU A 87 -14.11 -22.88 -1.26
N ALA A 88 -13.21 -22.77 -0.28
CA ALA A 88 -13.23 -23.60 0.93
C ALA A 88 -14.58 -23.51 1.67
N LEU A 89 -15.10 -22.29 1.84
CA LEU A 89 -16.38 -22.05 2.52
C LEU A 89 -17.61 -22.44 1.67
N THR A 90 -17.50 -22.40 0.35
CA THR A 90 -18.52 -22.96 -0.55
C THR A 90 -18.61 -24.48 -0.40
N ILE A 91 -17.47 -25.16 -0.24
CA ILE A 91 -17.43 -26.63 -0.07
C ILE A 91 -17.84 -27.02 1.35
N ASN A 92 -17.30 -26.33 2.36
CA ASN A 92 -17.61 -26.57 3.77
C ASN A 92 -17.83 -25.24 4.51
N PRO A 93 -19.10 -24.82 4.72
CA PRO A 93 -19.44 -23.57 5.39
C PRO A 93 -19.07 -23.49 6.89
N ASP A 94 -18.74 -24.63 7.51
CA ASP A 94 -18.46 -24.72 8.95
C ASP A 94 -16.98 -24.53 9.30
N LEU A 95 -16.14 -24.20 8.30
CA LEU A 95 -14.72 -23.90 8.51
C LEU A 95 -14.53 -22.52 9.15
N ILE A 96 -14.73 -22.43 10.47
CA ILE A 96 -14.60 -21.20 11.28
C ILE A 96 -13.26 -20.49 11.03
N GLN A 97 -12.17 -21.25 10.92
CA GLN A 97 -10.84 -20.66 10.66
C GLN A 97 -10.73 -20.02 9.28
N ALA A 98 -11.38 -20.60 8.25
CA ALA A 98 -11.39 -20.04 6.90
C ALA A 98 -12.26 -18.77 6.86
N GLU A 99 -13.40 -18.78 7.54
CA GLU A 99 -14.27 -17.61 7.71
C GLU A 99 -13.55 -16.48 8.47
N ALA A 100 -12.82 -16.78 9.54
CA ALA A 100 -11.99 -15.82 10.26
C ALA A 100 -10.87 -15.23 9.40
N ASN A 101 -10.20 -16.07 8.60
CA ASN A 101 -9.17 -15.60 7.67
C ASN A 101 -9.75 -14.73 6.55
N LEU A 102 -10.99 -14.99 6.11
CA LEU A 102 -11.70 -14.17 5.14
C LEU A 102 -12.05 -12.80 5.74
N ALA A 103 -12.49 -12.73 7.00
CA ALA A 103 -12.73 -11.47 7.70
C ALA A 103 -11.44 -10.63 7.85
N VAL A 104 -10.31 -11.28 8.17
CA VAL A 104 -8.99 -10.63 8.21
C VAL A 104 -8.58 -10.12 6.83
N LEU A 105 -8.82 -10.90 5.78
CA LEU A 105 -8.56 -10.49 4.40
C LEU A 105 -9.36 -9.23 4.05
N TYR A 106 -10.66 -9.20 4.32
CA TYR A 106 -11.52 -8.04 4.07
C TYR A 106 -11.10 -6.81 4.87
N THR A 107 -10.64 -7.01 6.11
CA THR A 107 -10.08 -5.93 6.93
C THR A 107 -8.81 -5.35 6.27
N LYS A 108 -7.90 -6.21 5.80
CA LYS A 108 -6.64 -5.79 5.14
C LYS A 108 -6.88 -5.11 3.80
N THR A 109 -7.89 -5.53 3.06
CA THR A 109 -8.27 -4.95 1.76
C THR A 109 -9.24 -3.78 1.88
N LYS A 110 -9.51 -3.29 3.10
CA LYS A 110 -10.40 -2.15 3.39
C LYS A 110 -11.85 -2.35 2.94
N ARG A 111 -12.28 -3.61 2.77
CA ARG A 111 -13.68 -3.99 2.55
C ARG A 111 -14.37 -4.17 3.89
N LEU A 112 -14.53 -3.06 4.61
CA LEU A 112 -14.86 -3.09 6.03
C LEU A 112 -16.29 -3.58 6.31
N ASP A 113 -17.26 -3.25 5.47
CA ASP A 113 -18.63 -3.77 5.60
C ASP A 113 -18.69 -5.29 5.47
N ASP A 114 -17.96 -5.85 4.50
CA ASP A 114 -17.84 -7.29 4.33
C ASP A 114 -17.15 -7.94 5.55
N ALA A 115 -16.08 -7.31 6.05
CA ALA A 115 -15.37 -7.78 7.25
C ALA A 115 -16.28 -7.81 8.47
N ILE A 116 -17.02 -6.73 8.73
CA ILE A 116 -17.95 -6.59 9.85
C ILE A 116 -19.03 -7.66 9.78
N ARG A 117 -19.67 -7.85 8.61
CA ARG A 117 -20.70 -8.89 8.42
C ARG A 117 -20.17 -10.28 8.76
N VAL A 118 -18.98 -10.63 8.28
CA VAL A 118 -18.36 -11.93 8.57
C VAL A 118 -18.02 -12.06 10.05
N TYR A 119 -17.45 -11.02 10.66
CA TYR A 119 -17.13 -11.03 12.09
C TYR A 119 -18.38 -11.13 12.97
N GLN A 120 -19.49 -10.47 12.63
CA GLN A 120 -20.75 -10.59 13.37
C GLN A 120 -21.25 -12.04 13.39
N ASN A 121 -21.17 -12.76 12.26
CA ASN A 121 -21.48 -14.18 12.20
C ASN A 121 -20.54 -15.01 13.08
N LEU A 122 -19.23 -14.74 13.00
CA LEU A 122 -18.22 -15.43 13.80
C LEU A 122 -18.41 -15.21 15.30
N VAL A 123 -18.82 -14.02 15.74
CA VAL A 123 -19.11 -13.75 17.16
C VAL A 123 -20.28 -14.61 17.65
N GLN A 124 -21.31 -14.81 16.82
CA GLN A 124 -22.44 -15.69 17.14
C GLN A 124 -22.02 -17.17 17.20
N LYS A 125 -21.20 -17.64 16.24
CA LYS A 125 -20.72 -19.03 16.17
C LYS A 125 -19.68 -19.36 17.23
N SER A 126 -18.83 -18.39 17.59
CA SER A 126 -17.68 -18.55 18.48
C SER A 126 -17.65 -17.46 19.54
N PRO A 127 -18.65 -17.40 20.43
CA PRO A 127 -18.79 -16.34 21.42
C PRO A 127 -17.71 -16.38 22.50
N GLU A 128 -16.81 -17.36 22.53
CA GLU A 128 -15.66 -17.36 23.45
C GLU A 128 -14.34 -16.93 22.80
N SER A 129 -14.31 -16.79 21.48
CA SER A 129 -13.08 -16.45 20.75
C SER A 129 -12.70 -14.98 20.96
N LEU A 130 -11.68 -14.75 21.79
CA LEU A 130 -11.09 -13.44 21.98
C LEU A 130 -10.55 -12.86 20.66
N GLN A 131 -9.98 -13.70 19.79
CA GLN A 131 -9.48 -13.26 18.49
C GLN A 131 -10.59 -12.68 17.61
N VAL A 132 -11.75 -13.34 17.56
CA VAL A 132 -12.91 -12.88 16.78
C VAL A 132 -13.45 -11.56 17.35
N ARG A 133 -13.55 -11.46 18.68
CA ARG A 133 -13.97 -10.24 19.37
C ARG A 133 -13.05 -9.03 19.14
N LEU A 134 -11.74 -9.24 19.24
CA LEU A 134 -10.78 -8.19 18.92
C LEU A 134 -10.78 -7.85 17.42
N GLY A 135 -11.06 -8.85 16.57
CA GLY A 135 -11.24 -8.70 15.14
C GLY A 135 -12.41 -7.78 14.79
N ILE A 136 -13.59 -8.02 15.37
CA ILE A 136 -14.77 -7.18 15.13
C ILE A 136 -14.57 -5.76 15.67
N ALA A 137 -13.98 -5.60 16.86
CA ALA A 137 -13.69 -4.29 17.42
C ALA A 137 -12.73 -3.48 16.52
N SER A 138 -11.69 -4.14 15.99
CA SER A 138 -10.75 -3.54 15.05
C SER A 138 -11.39 -3.21 13.70
N ALA A 139 -12.33 -4.03 13.22
CA ALA A 139 -13.06 -3.76 11.99
C ALA A 139 -13.97 -2.54 12.15
N TYR A 140 -14.72 -2.44 13.26
CA TYR A 140 -15.51 -1.27 13.61
C TYR A 140 -14.66 -0.01 13.72
N GLN A 141 -13.52 -0.08 14.42
CA GLN A 141 -12.60 1.04 14.55
C GLN A 141 -12.10 1.54 13.19
N GLN A 142 -11.70 0.62 12.31
CA GLN A 142 -11.23 1.00 10.97
C GLN A 142 -12.34 1.54 10.06
N ALA A 143 -13.59 1.19 10.34
CA ALA A 143 -14.77 1.72 9.67
C ALA A 143 -15.25 3.04 10.26
N GLU A 144 -14.52 3.59 11.24
CA GLU A 144 -14.88 4.81 11.99
C GLU A 144 -16.24 4.70 12.72
N GLN A 145 -16.69 3.47 12.93
CA GLN A 145 -17.85 3.12 13.76
C GLN A 145 -17.37 3.03 15.23
N PHE A 146 -16.95 4.18 15.76
CA PHE A 146 -16.30 4.27 17.08
C PHE A 146 -17.19 3.81 18.24
N PRO A 147 -18.50 4.11 18.29
CA PRO A 147 -19.36 3.61 19.37
C PRO A 147 -19.39 2.07 19.45
N GLU A 148 -19.54 1.40 18.31
CA GLU A 148 -19.54 -0.05 18.20
C GLU A 148 -18.16 -0.65 18.51
N ALA A 149 -17.09 0.01 18.07
CA ALA A 149 -15.72 -0.39 18.41
C ALA A 149 -15.47 -0.31 19.92
N ILE A 150 -15.91 0.77 20.57
CA ILE A 150 -15.80 0.97 22.03
C ILE A 150 -16.53 -0.16 22.76
N GLU A 151 -17.77 -0.45 22.40
CA GLU A 151 -18.55 -1.53 23.01
C GLU A 151 -17.84 -2.89 22.87
N ALA A 152 -17.39 -3.23 21.65
CA ALA A 152 -16.72 -4.49 21.38
C ALA A 152 -15.36 -4.63 22.11
N TYR A 153 -14.58 -3.55 22.22
CA TYR A 153 -13.35 -3.53 23.00
C TYR A 153 -13.63 -3.66 24.51
N LEU A 154 -14.64 -2.98 25.03
CA LEU A 154 -15.04 -3.11 26.43
C LEU A 154 -15.50 -4.53 26.75
N GLU A 155 -16.28 -5.18 25.88
CA GLU A 155 -16.67 -6.58 26.08
C GLU A 155 -15.45 -7.52 26.09
N SER A 156 -14.51 -7.29 25.17
CA SER A 156 -13.25 -8.03 25.12
C SER A 156 -12.45 -7.89 26.43
N LEU A 157 -12.34 -6.67 26.95
CA LEU A 157 -11.61 -6.37 28.17
C LEU A 157 -12.32 -6.86 29.44
N LYS A 158 -13.66 -6.93 29.47
CA LYS A 158 -14.40 -7.56 30.57
C LYS A 158 -14.00 -9.03 30.75
N ARG A 159 -13.77 -9.75 29.65
CA ARG A 159 -13.38 -11.17 29.68
C ARG A 159 -11.88 -11.37 29.85
N SER A 160 -11.08 -10.44 29.32
CA SER A 160 -9.62 -10.51 29.34
C SER A 160 -9.05 -9.13 29.68
N PRO A 161 -8.92 -8.80 30.97
CA PRO A 161 -8.62 -7.44 31.41
C PRO A 161 -7.19 -6.97 31.13
N ASN A 162 -6.25 -7.88 30.85
CA ASN A 162 -4.83 -7.54 30.70
C ASN A 162 -4.39 -7.48 29.22
N LEU A 163 -5.20 -6.88 28.36
CA LEU A 163 -4.91 -6.74 26.92
C LEU A 163 -4.47 -5.32 26.60
N ALA A 164 -3.18 -5.02 26.78
CA ALA A 164 -2.65 -3.67 26.63
C ALA A 164 -2.86 -3.08 25.22
N ALA A 165 -2.78 -3.91 24.18
CA ALA A 165 -3.08 -3.50 22.81
C ALA A 165 -4.56 -3.13 22.62
N ALA A 166 -5.48 -3.92 23.20
CA ALA A 166 -6.92 -3.62 23.14
C ALA A 166 -7.26 -2.35 23.93
N MET A 167 -6.62 -2.13 25.09
CA MET A 167 -6.75 -0.87 25.85
C MET A 167 -6.24 0.34 25.06
N THR A 168 -5.13 0.19 24.34
CA THR A 168 -4.57 1.25 23.49
C THR A 168 -5.54 1.60 22.35
N ASN A 169 -6.12 0.59 21.70
CA ASN A 169 -7.09 0.80 20.63
C ASN A 169 -8.40 1.40 21.16
N LEU A 170 -8.89 0.93 22.30
CA LEU A 170 -10.05 1.52 22.97
C LEU A 170 -9.82 2.99 23.31
N ALA A 171 -8.66 3.33 23.87
CA ALA A 171 -8.28 4.71 24.14
C ALA A 171 -8.27 5.58 22.87
N SER A 172 -7.76 5.05 21.75
CA SER A 172 -7.81 5.76 20.47
C SER A 172 -9.23 5.94 19.91
N CYS A 173 -10.15 5.03 20.22
CA CYS A 173 -11.57 5.22 19.87
C CYS A 173 -12.20 6.33 20.71
N TYR A 174 -11.86 6.40 22.01
CA TYR A 174 -12.30 7.51 22.87
C TYR A 174 -11.75 8.87 22.42
N GLU A 175 -10.48 8.92 22.00
CA GLU A 175 -9.87 10.11 21.40
C GLU A 175 -10.64 10.57 20.14
N ALA A 176 -11.05 9.62 19.29
CA ALA A 176 -11.80 9.93 18.07
C ALA A 176 -13.23 10.46 18.34
N VAL A 177 -13.81 10.16 19.49
CA VAL A 177 -15.10 10.73 19.95
C VAL A 177 -14.92 11.89 20.93
N GLU A 178 -13.70 12.45 21.00
CA GLU A 178 -13.33 13.60 21.85
C GLU A 178 -13.54 13.38 23.36
N ASP A 179 -13.56 12.12 23.81
CA ASP A 179 -13.57 11.75 25.23
C ASP A 179 -12.15 11.55 25.75
N ASP A 180 -11.44 12.67 25.94
CA ASP A 180 -10.07 12.71 26.44
C ASP A 180 -9.93 12.05 27.83
N GLU A 181 -10.97 12.12 28.66
CA GLU A 181 -10.93 11.55 30.01
C GLU A 181 -10.80 10.02 29.95
N GLN A 182 -11.67 9.36 29.17
CA GLN A 182 -11.57 7.91 28.98
C GLN A 182 -10.32 7.53 28.19
N ALA A 183 -9.93 8.31 27.17
CA ALA A 183 -8.70 8.06 26.41
C ALA A 183 -7.48 8.03 27.34
N VAL A 184 -7.30 9.05 28.19
CA VAL A 184 -6.20 9.12 29.17
C VAL A 184 -6.25 7.94 30.14
N ARG A 185 -7.43 7.59 30.64
CA ARG A 185 -7.62 6.46 31.55
C ARG A 185 -7.13 5.15 30.93
N TYR A 186 -7.56 4.84 29.70
CA TYR A 186 -7.21 3.57 29.05
C TYR A 186 -5.77 3.54 28.52
N TYR A 187 -5.20 4.66 28.06
CA TYR A 187 -3.77 4.72 27.73
C TYR A 187 -2.91 4.48 28.98
N LYS A 188 -3.25 5.06 30.14
CA LYS A 188 -2.56 4.78 31.41
C LYS A 188 -2.69 3.32 31.82
N ALA A 189 -3.88 2.74 31.71
CA ALA A 189 -4.11 1.33 32.01
C ALA A 189 -3.26 0.42 31.11
N ALA A 190 -3.22 0.72 29.79
CA ALA A 190 -2.39 0.00 28.84
C ALA A 190 -0.91 0.04 29.22
N LEU A 191 -0.39 1.22 29.56
CA LEU A 191 1.01 1.42 29.95
C LEU A 191 1.36 0.78 31.30
N ALA A 192 0.39 0.64 32.21
CA ALA A 192 0.57 -0.09 33.46
C ALA A 192 0.70 -1.61 33.22
N VAL A 193 -0.02 -2.16 32.24
CA VAL A 193 0.09 -3.57 31.83
C VAL A 193 1.35 -3.82 31.01
N ALA A 194 1.65 -2.93 30.06
CA ALA A 194 2.81 -3.02 29.17
C ALA A 194 3.45 -1.64 28.95
N PRO A 195 4.59 -1.35 29.59
CA PRO A 195 5.27 -0.05 29.43
C PRO A 195 5.85 0.20 28.03
N ASN A 196 6.05 -0.87 27.23
CA ASN A 196 6.67 -0.80 25.91
C ASN A 196 5.63 -0.66 24.77
N LEU A 197 4.83 0.40 24.83
CA LEU A 197 3.81 0.70 23.83
C LEU A 197 4.03 2.09 23.21
N PRO A 198 4.73 2.18 22.07
CA PRO A 198 5.04 3.47 21.43
C PRO A 198 3.79 4.29 21.13
N MET A 199 2.72 3.66 20.64
CA MET A 199 1.46 4.32 20.32
C MET A 199 0.79 4.90 21.57
N ALA A 200 0.66 4.12 22.65
CA ALA A 200 0.05 4.60 23.89
C ALA A 200 0.86 5.75 24.52
N ASN A 201 2.20 5.63 24.55
CA ASN A 201 3.07 6.72 25.01
C ASN A 201 2.92 7.98 24.13
N GLY A 202 2.92 7.81 22.80
CA GLY A 202 2.82 8.92 21.86
C GLY A 202 1.50 9.67 21.95
N ASN A 203 0.38 8.94 21.98
CA ASN A 203 -0.96 9.52 22.01
C ASN A 203 -1.30 10.10 23.39
N LEU A 204 -0.93 9.43 24.49
CA LEU A 204 -1.07 10.03 25.83
C LEU A 204 -0.21 11.30 25.96
N GLY A 205 1.01 11.29 25.42
CA GLY A 205 1.87 12.47 25.36
C GLY A 205 1.28 13.59 24.52
N ALA A 206 0.56 13.26 23.44
CA ALA A 206 -0.17 14.22 22.61
C ALA A 206 -1.29 14.92 23.38
N ILE A 207 -2.14 14.16 24.05
CA ILE A 207 -3.23 14.69 24.88
C ILE A 207 -2.67 15.64 25.94
N TYR A 208 -1.62 15.24 26.66
CA TYR A 208 -0.98 16.12 27.65
C TYR A 208 -0.35 17.38 27.03
N GLN A 209 0.20 17.29 25.82
CA GLN A 209 0.72 18.47 25.12
C GLN A 209 -0.38 19.46 24.75
N GLU A 210 -1.55 18.97 24.35
CA GLU A 210 -2.73 19.77 23.99
C GLU A 210 -3.34 20.43 25.22
N GLN A 211 -3.44 19.70 26.33
CA GLN A 211 -3.85 20.20 27.65
C GLN A 211 -2.84 21.17 28.30
N GLY A 212 -1.64 21.34 27.71
CA GLY A 212 -0.59 22.21 28.24
C GLY A 212 0.22 21.60 29.38
N GLU A 213 -0.01 20.33 29.70
CA GLU A 213 0.71 19.53 30.69
C GLU A 213 2.09 19.07 30.17
N LEU A 214 2.96 20.04 29.84
CA LEU A 214 4.21 19.80 29.12
C LEU A 214 5.18 18.85 29.85
N ASP A 215 5.19 18.90 31.18
CA ASP A 215 6.06 18.06 32.01
C ASP A 215 5.62 16.58 32.04
N LYS A 216 4.32 16.32 31.83
CA LYS A 216 3.81 14.95 31.63
C LYS A 216 4.02 14.49 30.19
N ALA A 217 3.83 15.38 29.22
CA ALA A 217 3.95 15.06 27.79
C ALA A 217 5.38 14.67 27.37
N LEU A 218 6.38 15.42 27.85
CA LEU A 218 7.78 15.27 27.44
C LEU A 218 8.32 13.83 27.61
N PRO A 219 8.30 13.20 28.81
CA PRO A 219 8.86 11.87 28.99
C PRO A 219 8.12 10.78 28.21
N LEU A 220 6.81 10.94 28.00
CA LEU A 220 6.00 10.01 27.21
C LEU A 220 6.40 10.05 25.73
N LEU A 221 6.50 11.24 25.15
CA LEU A 221 6.90 11.42 23.74
C LEU A 221 8.35 10.96 23.52
N GLU A 222 9.28 11.26 24.43
CA GLU A 222 10.65 10.75 24.37
C GLU A 222 10.71 9.21 24.44
N THR A 223 9.87 8.60 25.27
CA THR A 223 9.77 7.14 25.39
C THR A 223 9.20 6.54 24.10
N ALA A 224 8.13 7.11 23.56
CA ALA A 224 7.52 6.66 22.30
C ALA A 224 8.54 6.64 21.14
N ILE A 225 9.34 7.70 21.01
CA ILE A 225 10.35 7.83 19.96
C ILE A 225 11.54 6.90 20.19
N ARG A 226 11.92 6.64 21.45
CA ARG A 226 12.98 5.68 21.78
C ARG A 226 12.58 4.26 21.39
N GLN A 227 11.32 3.91 21.63
CA GLN A 227 10.76 2.59 21.31
C GLN A 227 10.49 2.44 19.80
N ASN A 228 10.04 3.53 19.14
CA ASN A 228 9.84 3.59 17.71
C ASN A 228 10.45 4.88 17.11
N PRO A 229 11.71 4.85 16.64
CA PRO A 229 12.38 6.00 16.04
C PRO A 229 11.68 6.56 14.78
N GLN A 230 10.85 5.76 14.12
CA GLN A 230 10.07 6.15 12.94
C GLN A 230 8.69 6.74 13.28
N PHE A 231 8.39 6.96 14.56
CA PHE A 231 7.11 7.57 14.95
C PHE A 231 7.13 9.09 14.74
N THR A 232 7.04 9.52 13.48
CA THR A 232 7.19 10.91 13.04
C THR A 232 6.21 11.87 13.73
N ALA A 233 4.95 11.44 13.92
CA ALA A 233 3.93 12.25 14.60
C ALA A 233 4.29 12.56 16.07
N ALA A 234 4.75 11.55 16.82
CA ALA A 234 5.23 11.75 18.19
C ALA A 234 6.47 12.65 18.23
N ARG A 235 7.37 12.52 17.25
CA ARG A 235 8.55 13.39 17.11
C ARG A 235 8.20 14.85 16.85
N TYR A 236 7.24 15.11 15.98
CA TYR A 236 6.75 16.46 15.74
C TYR A 236 6.15 17.07 17.01
N ARG A 237 5.32 16.31 17.74
CA ARG A 237 4.75 16.73 19.03
C ARG A 237 5.83 16.98 20.09
N LEU A 238 6.90 16.17 20.13
CA LEU A 238 8.05 16.42 21.00
C LEU A 238 8.69 17.78 20.69
N GLY A 239 8.89 18.09 19.40
CA GLY A 239 9.37 19.41 18.98
C GLY A 239 8.48 20.56 19.46
N LEU A 240 7.15 20.39 19.40
CA LEU A 240 6.18 21.39 19.91
C LEU A 240 6.30 21.60 21.42
N VAL A 241 6.39 20.50 22.20
CA VAL A 241 6.60 20.56 23.65
C VAL A 241 7.90 21.29 23.98
N LEU A 242 9.00 20.93 23.33
CA LEU A 242 10.31 21.56 23.52
C LEU A 242 10.28 23.06 23.16
N THR A 243 9.56 23.44 22.11
CA THR A 243 9.38 24.84 21.72
C THR A 243 8.64 25.62 22.80
N LYS A 244 7.54 25.09 23.34
CA LYS A 244 6.80 25.72 24.46
C LYS A 244 7.67 25.82 25.73
N LYS A 245 8.53 24.83 25.99
CA LYS A 245 9.53 24.86 27.07
C LYS A 245 10.75 25.74 26.77
N ARG A 246 10.81 26.41 25.60
CA ARG A 246 11.90 27.28 25.13
C ARG A 246 13.24 26.57 24.88
N GLU A 247 13.21 25.25 24.73
CA GLU A 247 14.37 24.42 24.40
C GLU A 247 14.61 24.39 22.87
N PHE A 248 14.80 25.58 22.28
CA PHE A 248 14.77 25.78 20.83
C PHE A 248 15.81 24.96 20.06
N GLN A 249 17.00 24.73 20.65
CA GLN A 249 18.05 23.92 20.05
C GLN A 249 17.58 22.47 19.84
N ARG A 250 16.96 21.87 20.87
CA ARG A 250 16.43 20.51 20.82
C ARG A 250 15.20 20.44 19.90
N ALA A 251 14.31 21.42 19.99
CA ALA A 251 13.13 21.49 19.12
C ALA A 251 13.52 21.53 17.63
N ALA A 252 14.48 22.38 17.25
CA ALA A 252 14.98 22.46 15.89
C ALA A 252 15.52 21.11 15.38
N ALA A 253 16.28 20.39 16.21
CA ALA A 253 16.79 19.06 15.85
C ALA A 253 15.67 18.04 15.62
N GLU A 254 14.61 18.05 16.44
CA GLU A 254 13.47 17.17 16.23
C GLU A 254 12.68 17.53 14.96
N TYR A 255 12.44 18.81 14.68
CA TYR A 255 11.78 19.22 13.43
C TYR A 255 12.60 18.86 12.19
N GLN A 256 13.94 18.99 12.23
CA GLN A 256 14.80 18.56 11.14
C GLN A 256 14.68 17.04 10.87
N ARG A 257 14.55 16.23 11.92
CA ARG A 257 14.32 14.78 11.78
C ARG A 257 12.93 14.47 11.21
N VAL A 258 11.90 15.22 11.61
CA VAL A 258 10.55 15.12 11.00
C VAL A 258 10.65 15.42 9.50
N ILE A 259 11.32 16.50 9.10
CA ILE A 259 11.51 16.89 7.69
C ILE A 259 12.33 15.85 6.91
N ALA A 260 13.32 15.22 7.55
CA ALA A 260 14.10 14.16 6.93
C ALA A 260 13.24 12.91 6.62
N GLN A 261 12.23 12.62 7.44
CA GLN A 261 11.29 11.52 7.24
C GLN A 261 10.13 11.91 6.31
N GLN A 262 9.64 13.14 6.40
CA GLN A 262 8.47 13.67 5.68
C GLN A 262 8.82 15.07 5.14
N ARG A 263 9.31 15.10 3.89
CA ARG A 263 9.80 16.34 3.25
C ARG A 263 8.72 17.36 2.97
N ASP A 264 7.46 16.95 3.00
CA ASP A 264 6.26 17.75 2.76
C ASP A 264 5.55 18.16 4.07
N HIS A 265 6.13 17.90 5.24
CA HIS A 265 5.54 18.25 6.52
C HIS A 265 5.56 19.77 6.78
N VAL A 266 4.53 20.48 6.33
CA VAL A 266 4.36 21.94 6.41
C VAL A 266 4.62 22.49 7.82
N GLY A 267 3.96 21.91 8.82
CA GLY A 267 4.07 22.38 10.22
C GLY A 267 5.48 22.28 10.80
N ALA A 268 6.31 21.34 10.31
CA ALA A 268 7.67 21.16 10.81
C ALA A 268 8.59 22.26 10.28
N TYR A 269 8.42 22.67 9.01
CA TYR A 269 9.17 23.81 8.45
C TYR A 269 8.84 25.12 9.15
N TYR A 270 7.55 25.39 9.39
CA TYR A 270 7.13 26.57 10.14
C TYR A 270 7.77 26.61 11.53
N ASN A 271 7.60 25.55 12.31
CA ASN A 271 8.12 25.53 13.68
C ASN A 271 9.65 25.47 13.73
N LEU A 272 10.31 24.83 12.76
CA LEU A 272 11.77 24.88 12.60
C LEU A 272 12.23 26.32 12.36
N ALA A 273 11.60 27.05 11.44
CA ALA A 273 11.94 28.45 11.17
C ALA A 273 11.81 29.31 12.43
N GLN A 274 10.70 29.15 13.18
CA GLN A 274 10.48 29.86 14.43
C GLN A 274 11.54 29.55 15.49
N ALA A 275 11.90 28.28 15.67
CA ALA A 275 12.97 27.87 16.56
C ALA A 275 14.33 28.46 16.14
N LEU A 276 14.66 28.44 14.85
CA LEU A 276 15.89 29.00 14.31
C LEU A 276 15.98 30.52 14.47
N PHE A 277 14.88 31.26 14.30
CA PHE A 277 14.84 32.69 14.57
C PHE A 277 15.09 33.00 16.05
N ARG A 278 14.53 32.19 16.98
CA ARG A 278 14.82 32.33 18.42
C ARG A 278 16.28 32.01 18.76
N LEU A 279 16.92 31.12 18.00
CA LEU A 279 18.35 30.81 18.08
C LEU A 279 19.25 31.83 17.35
N LYS A 280 18.68 32.89 16.77
CA LYS A 280 19.39 33.91 15.94
C LYS A 280 20.05 33.34 14.67
N LYS A 281 19.65 32.15 14.23
CA LYS A 281 20.11 31.51 12.98
C LYS A 281 19.28 31.99 11.79
N ARG A 282 19.44 33.28 11.44
CA ARG A 282 18.54 33.98 10.51
C ARG A 282 18.45 33.33 9.12
N GLU A 283 19.59 32.95 8.53
CA GLU A 283 19.60 32.39 7.17
C GLU A 283 19.03 30.97 7.10
N GLU A 284 19.34 30.12 8.08
CA GLU A 284 18.69 28.80 8.20
C GLU A 284 17.18 28.94 8.40
N GLY A 285 16.75 29.89 9.25
CA GLY A 285 15.33 30.15 9.50
C GLY A 285 14.58 30.66 8.27
N LYS A 286 15.19 31.53 7.47
CA LYS A 286 14.62 31.98 6.18
C LYS A 286 14.41 30.81 5.22
N ARG A 287 15.42 29.96 5.03
CA ARG A 287 15.30 28.78 4.15
C ARG A 287 14.16 27.85 4.58
N ALA A 288 14.01 27.63 5.88
CA ALA A 288 12.89 26.84 6.40
C ALA A 288 11.53 27.53 6.15
N MET A 289 11.47 28.85 6.28
CA MET A 289 10.25 29.63 6.01
C MET A 289 9.90 29.66 4.51
N ASP A 290 10.88 29.77 3.63
CA ASP A 290 10.67 29.71 2.17
C ASP A 290 10.12 28.34 1.76
N ALA A 291 10.62 27.25 2.36
CA ALA A 291 10.09 25.91 2.16
C ALA A 291 8.64 25.78 2.67
N TYR A 292 8.32 26.36 3.83
CA TYR A 292 6.94 26.44 4.34
C TYR A 292 6.00 27.16 3.37
N HIS A 293 6.40 28.34 2.87
CA HIS A 293 5.59 29.09 1.90
C HIS A 293 5.37 28.34 0.60
N ARG A 294 6.43 27.72 0.06
CA ARG A 294 6.34 26.89 -1.15
C ARG A 294 5.36 25.73 -0.96
N LEU A 295 5.41 25.03 0.18
CA LEU A 295 4.50 23.91 0.44
C LEU A 295 3.04 24.37 0.57
N ASN A 296 2.81 25.53 1.19
CA ASN A 296 1.46 26.11 1.26
C ASN A 296 0.92 26.54 -0.11
N GLU A 297 1.77 27.11 -0.96
CA GLU A 297 1.38 27.45 -2.34
C GLU A 297 0.98 26.21 -3.12
N ILE A 298 1.76 25.12 -2.98
CA ILE A 298 1.43 23.80 -3.57
C ILE A 298 0.07 23.31 -3.06
N ALA A 299 -0.15 23.35 -1.74
CA ALA A 299 -1.39 22.89 -1.14
C ALA A 299 -2.59 23.72 -1.61
N GLN A 300 -2.44 25.03 -1.73
CA GLN A 300 -3.49 25.93 -2.23
C GLN A 300 -3.82 25.68 -3.71
N GLU A 301 -2.81 25.44 -4.55
CA GLU A 301 -3.02 25.10 -5.96
C GLU A 301 -3.80 23.76 -6.09
N ILE A 302 -3.45 22.76 -5.28
CA ILE A 302 -4.16 21.47 -5.23
C ILE A 302 -5.60 21.66 -4.76
N ASP A 303 -5.85 22.33 -3.63
CA ASP A 303 -7.20 22.59 -3.10
C ASP A 303 -8.07 23.33 -4.14
N THR A 304 -7.50 24.31 -4.83
CA THR A 304 -8.20 25.03 -5.90
C THR A 304 -8.65 24.10 -7.02
N ARG A 305 -7.82 23.10 -7.39
CA ARG A 305 -8.17 22.10 -8.41
C ARG A 305 -9.21 21.11 -7.89
N GLU A 306 -9.09 20.65 -6.66
CA GLU A 306 -10.04 19.73 -6.04
C GLU A 306 -11.43 20.35 -5.92
N ARG A 307 -11.53 21.63 -5.53
CA ARG A 307 -12.80 22.38 -5.54
C ARG A 307 -13.40 22.50 -6.94
N ALA A 308 -12.59 22.64 -7.98
CA ALA A 308 -13.08 22.65 -9.36
C ALA A 308 -13.70 21.31 -9.76
N ILE A 309 -13.16 20.19 -9.27
CA ILE A 309 -13.76 18.85 -9.46
C ILE A 309 -15.09 18.74 -8.73
N LEU A 310 -15.22 19.31 -7.52
CA LEU A 310 -16.50 19.30 -6.80
C LEU A 310 -17.60 20.09 -7.54
N MET A 311 -17.24 21.17 -8.24
CA MET A 311 -18.19 21.94 -9.04
C MET A 311 -18.59 21.23 -10.34
N GLU A 312 -17.68 20.48 -10.95
CA GLU A 312 -17.90 19.78 -12.22
C GLU A 312 -17.42 18.30 -12.12
N PRO A 313 -18.08 17.45 -11.33
CA PRO A 313 -17.58 16.11 -11.00
C PRO A 313 -17.52 15.15 -12.20
N SER A 314 -18.34 15.40 -13.22
CA SER A 314 -18.37 14.63 -14.46
C SER A 314 -17.45 15.18 -15.56
N ASN A 315 -16.67 16.23 -15.28
CA ASN A 315 -15.78 16.82 -16.27
C ASN A 315 -14.36 16.20 -16.22
N PRO A 316 -13.98 15.34 -17.19
CA PRO A 316 -12.67 14.69 -17.23
C PRO A 316 -11.50 15.67 -17.30
N VAL A 317 -11.71 16.89 -17.82
CA VAL A 317 -10.67 17.92 -17.91
C VAL A 317 -10.22 18.38 -16.53
N GLN A 318 -11.10 18.40 -15.52
CA GLN A 318 -10.72 18.83 -14.17
C GLN A 318 -9.80 17.80 -13.51
N GLN A 319 -10.08 16.51 -13.68
CA GLN A 319 -9.22 15.41 -13.24
C GLN A 319 -7.85 15.46 -13.93
N TYR A 320 -7.82 15.70 -15.24
CA TYR A 320 -6.57 15.89 -15.98
C TYR A 320 -5.75 17.08 -15.47
N ARG A 321 -6.38 18.24 -15.24
CA ARG A 321 -5.70 19.43 -14.69
C ARG A 321 -5.12 19.17 -13.31
N LEU A 322 -5.83 18.44 -12.45
CA LEU A 322 -5.30 18.01 -11.17
C LEU A 322 -4.09 17.09 -11.34
N GLY A 323 -4.14 16.14 -12.28
CA GLY A 323 -3.00 15.28 -12.61
C GLY A 323 -1.77 16.05 -13.08
N LEU A 324 -1.95 17.12 -13.87
CA LEU A 324 -0.85 18.00 -14.26
C LEU A 324 -0.21 18.72 -13.06
N VAL A 325 -1.03 19.21 -12.12
CA VAL A 325 -0.55 19.85 -10.89
C VAL A 325 0.24 18.86 -10.04
N TYR A 326 -0.27 17.63 -9.88
CA TYR A 326 0.46 16.58 -9.18
C TYR A 326 1.79 16.24 -9.86
N ALA A 327 1.80 16.11 -11.19
CA ALA A 327 3.02 15.84 -11.95
C ALA A 327 4.05 16.98 -11.82
N LYS A 328 3.61 18.24 -11.88
CA LYS A 328 4.44 19.44 -11.68
C LYS A 328 5.19 19.41 -10.34
N TYR A 329 4.57 18.86 -9.30
CA TYR A 329 5.14 18.77 -7.96
C TYR A 329 5.76 17.41 -7.63
N GLY A 330 5.90 16.51 -8.61
CA GLY A 330 6.52 15.21 -8.42
C GLY A 330 5.67 14.22 -7.60
N LYS A 331 4.38 14.50 -7.40
CA LYS A 331 3.40 13.59 -6.80
C LYS A 331 2.93 12.56 -7.83
N ILE A 332 3.84 11.65 -8.18
CA ILE A 332 3.70 10.77 -9.35
C ILE A 332 2.49 9.84 -9.23
N THR A 333 2.30 9.20 -8.08
CA THR A 333 1.20 8.25 -7.88
C THR A 333 -0.15 8.96 -7.98
N GLU A 334 -0.28 10.12 -7.34
CA GLU A 334 -1.48 10.95 -7.39
C GLU A 334 -1.75 11.49 -8.79
N ALA A 335 -0.70 11.84 -9.55
CA ALA A 335 -0.84 12.22 -10.95
C ALA A 335 -1.39 11.07 -11.82
N ILE A 336 -0.88 9.85 -11.65
CA ILE A 336 -1.39 8.66 -12.35
C ILE A 336 -2.86 8.45 -12.02
N SER A 337 -3.21 8.47 -10.73
CA SER A 337 -4.59 8.27 -10.28
C SER A 337 -5.54 9.34 -10.85
N ALA A 338 -5.13 10.60 -10.87
CA ALA A 338 -5.93 11.68 -11.44
C ALA A 338 -6.12 11.53 -12.97
N PHE A 339 -5.08 11.14 -13.71
CA PHE A 339 -5.23 10.85 -15.15
C PHE A 339 -6.11 9.62 -15.40
N GLN A 340 -6.00 8.57 -14.59
CA GLN A 340 -6.88 7.40 -14.67
C GLN A 340 -8.33 7.76 -14.33
N ALA A 341 -8.55 8.65 -13.36
CA ALA A 341 -9.89 9.16 -13.03
C ALA A 341 -10.49 9.93 -14.21
N ALA A 342 -9.70 10.73 -14.93
CA ALA A 342 -10.14 11.38 -16.17
C ALA A 342 -10.57 10.34 -17.21
N LEU A 343 -9.79 9.27 -17.41
CA LEU A 343 -10.11 8.19 -18.35
C LEU A 343 -11.34 7.35 -17.94
N LYS A 344 -11.64 7.29 -16.65
CA LYS A 344 -12.85 6.63 -16.14
C LYS A 344 -14.11 7.45 -16.46
N LEU A 345 -14.00 8.78 -16.45
CA LEU A 345 -15.09 9.68 -16.84
C LEU A 345 -15.26 9.73 -18.37
N ASP A 346 -14.16 9.70 -19.10
CA ASP A 346 -14.13 9.71 -20.57
C ASP A 346 -12.97 8.82 -21.08
N GLY A 347 -13.31 7.65 -21.60
CA GLY A 347 -12.34 6.66 -22.10
C GLY A 347 -11.52 7.12 -23.30
N ASP A 348 -11.94 8.22 -23.94
CA ASP A 348 -11.33 8.84 -25.11
C ASP A 348 -10.66 10.18 -24.78
N ALA A 349 -10.46 10.49 -23.49
CA ALA A 349 -9.70 11.64 -23.02
C ALA A 349 -8.21 11.56 -23.42
N HIS A 350 -7.92 11.85 -24.68
CA HIS A 350 -6.61 11.73 -25.32
C HIS A 350 -5.52 12.54 -24.61
N TYR A 351 -5.87 13.67 -24.00
CA TYR A 351 -4.97 14.47 -23.18
C TYR A 351 -4.53 13.74 -21.90
N ALA A 352 -5.40 12.95 -21.28
CA ALA A 352 -5.07 12.15 -20.10
C ALA A 352 -4.23 10.93 -20.46
N LEU A 353 -4.50 10.28 -21.61
CA LEU A 353 -3.64 9.23 -22.18
C LEU A 353 -2.22 9.76 -22.43
N ASN A 354 -2.11 10.92 -23.08
CA ASN A 354 -0.82 11.56 -23.32
C ASN A 354 -0.12 11.95 -22.00
N GLY A 355 -0.88 12.43 -21.01
CA GLY A 355 -0.38 12.71 -19.66
C GLY A 355 0.26 11.48 -18.99
N LEU A 356 -0.42 10.33 -19.04
CA LEU A 356 0.12 9.05 -18.54
C LEU A 356 1.36 8.61 -19.31
N ALA A 357 1.32 8.66 -20.64
CA ALA A 357 2.46 8.30 -21.48
C ALA A 357 3.71 9.10 -21.11
N ARG A 358 3.59 10.43 -21.02
CA ARG A 358 4.70 11.32 -20.63
C ARG A 358 5.22 11.01 -19.23
N LEU A 359 4.33 10.75 -18.28
CA LEU A 359 4.72 10.42 -16.91
C LEU A 359 5.50 9.09 -16.86
N TYR A 360 5.03 8.08 -17.58
CA TYR A 360 5.66 6.74 -17.63
C TYR A 360 7.04 6.79 -18.29
N ILE A 361 7.17 7.58 -19.37
CA ILE A 361 8.45 7.88 -20.02
C ILE A 361 9.43 8.53 -19.04
N LEU A 362 8.98 9.57 -18.33
CA LEU A 362 9.82 10.34 -17.41
C LEU A 362 10.30 9.49 -16.22
N GLN A 363 9.40 8.65 -15.69
CA GLN A 363 9.69 7.78 -14.55
C GLN A 363 10.34 6.45 -14.95
N LYS A 364 10.44 6.16 -16.25
CA LYS A 364 10.94 4.89 -16.79
C LYS A 364 10.19 3.66 -16.26
N ILE A 365 8.89 3.80 -16.08
CA ILE A 365 7.99 2.73 -15.61
C ILE A 365 7.05 2.34 -16.75
N GLN A 366 6.68 1.05 -16.82
CA GLN A 366 5.63 0.57 -17.73
C GLN A 366 5.76 1.11 -19.17
N LEU A 367 6.98 1.05 -19.73
CA LEU A 367 7.30 1.72 -20.99
C LEU A 367 6.50 1.20 -22.20
N GLN A 368 6.07 -0.06 -22.17
CA GLN A 368 5.16 -0.62 -23.19
C GLN A 368 3.77 0.04 -23.11
N ASP A 369 3.25 0.23 -21.89
CA ASP A 369 1.98 0.92 -21.68
C ASP A 369 2.09 2.40 -22.09
N ALA A 370 3.26 3.02 -21.88
CA ALA A 370 3.53 4.38 -22.34
C ALA A 370 3.40 4.52 -23.86
N VAL A 371 3.91 3.54 -24.62
CA VAL A 371 3.74 3.48 -26.08
C VAL A 371 2.26 3.33 -26.43
N ALA A 372 1.56 2.36 -25.84
CA ALA A 372 0.14 2.13 -26.10
C ALA A 372 -0.72 3.38 -25.81
N TYR A 373 -0.45 4.08 -24.70
CA TYR A 373 -1.14 5.33 -24.36
C TYR A 373 -0.83 6.46 -25.35
N ALA A 374 0.43 6.63 -25.76
CA ALA A 374 0.81 7.64 -26.74
C ALA A 374 0.20 7.37 -28.13
N GLU A 375 0.22 6.12 -28.58
CA GLU A 375 -0.41 5.68 -29.84
C GLU A 375 -1.92 5.94 -29.81
N LYS A 376 -2.61 5.53 -28.73
CA LYS A 376 -4.05 5.76 -28.57
C LYS A 376 -4.38 7.26 -28.52
N ALA A 377 -3.59 8.06 -27.81
CA ALA A 377 -3.78 9.52 -27.74
C ALA A 377 -3.68 10.17 -29.13
N PHE A 378 -2.64 9.82 -29.90
CA PHE A 378 -2.46 10.32 -31.26
C PHE A 378 -3.58 9.87 -32.21
N HIS A 379 -4.01 8.62 -32.13
CA HIS A 379 -5.11 8.11 -32.96
C HIS A 379 -6.43 8.86 -32.69
N LEU A 380 -6.74 9.15 -31.42
CA LEU A 380 -7.95 9.87 -31.03
C LEU A 380 -7.91 11.35 -31.42
N SER A 381 -6.74 11.99 -31.34
CA SER A 381 -6.58 13.41 -31.67
C SER A 381 -5.19 13.63 -32.29
N PRO A 382 -5.06 13.52 -33.63
CA PRO A 382 -3.78 13.67 -34.30
C PRO A 382 -3.18 15.06 -34.08
N ALA A 383 -2.08 15.13 -33.33
CA ALA A 383 -1.40 16.37 -33.01
C ALA A 383 0.12 16.18 -32.89
N PRO A 384 0.94 17.15 -33.32
CA PRO A 384 2.40 17.04 -33.32
C PRO A 384 3.00 16.72 -31.94
N GLN A 385 2.45 17.30 -30.87
CA GLN A 385 2.89 17.04 -29.49
C GLN A 385 2.67 15.59 -29.04
N TYR A 386 1.69 14.88 -29.60
CA TYR A 386 1.48 13.46 -29.30
C TYR A 386 2.44 12.57 -30.10
N LEU A 387 2.79 12.97 -31.33
CA LEU A 387 3.87 12.33 -32.08
C LEU A 387 5.22 12.49 -31.38
N GLN A 388 5.51 13.65 -30.80
CA GLN A 388 6.71 13.84 -29.97
C GLN A 388 6.70 12.88 -28.76
N THR A 389 5.56 12.75 -28.07
CA THR A 389 5.43 11.83 -26.93
C THR A 389 5.60 10.38 -27.36
N LEU A 390 5.01 9.99 -28.50
CA LEU A 390 5.17 8.67 -29.09
C LEU A 390 6.62 8.38 -29.51
N ALA A 391 7.30 9.37 -30.09
CA ALA A 391 8.71 9.27 -30.45
C ALA A 391 9.57 8.99 -29.21
N LEU A 392 9.36 9.74 -28.13
CA LEU A 392 10.04 9.52 -26.85
C LEU A 392 9.71 8.14 -26.26
N ALA A 393 8.45 7.69 -26.33
CA ALA A 393 8.05 6.37 -25.86
C ALA A 393 8.79 5.25 -26.60
N HIS A 394 8.80 5.30 -27.93
CA HIS A 394 9.54 4.35 -28.77
C HIS A 394 11.04 4.39 -28.50
N PHE A 395 11.61 5.59 -28.30
CA PHE A 395 13.01 5.73 -27.98
C PHE A 395 13.36 5.05 -26.64
N ARG A 396 12.53 5.21 -25.60
CA ARG A 396 12.76 4.56 -24.29
C ARG A 396 12.67 3.04 -24.33
N ILE A 397 11.92 2.44 -25.26
CA ILE A 397 11.89 0.98 -25.46
C ILE A 397 12.92 0.47 -26.48
N GLY A 398 13.81 1.34 -26.99
CA GLY A 398 14.84 0.98 -27.96
C GLY A 398 14.34 0.85 -29.41
N ALA A 399 13.09 1.22 -29.71
CA ALA A 399 12.51 1.18 -31.05
C ALA A 399 12.88 2.43 -31.87
N ARG A 400 14.18 2.64 -32.10
CA ARG A 400 14.72 3.90 -32.64
C ARG A 400 14.18 4.29 -34.01
N GLU A 401 14.01 3.35 -34.93
CA GLU A 401 13.44 3.65 -36.26
C GLU A 401 12.03 4.22 -36.15
N LYS A 402 11.20 3.65 -35.25
CA LYS A 402 9.85 4.15 -35.00
C LYS A 402 9.89 5.52 -34.31
N ALA A 403 10.84 5.73 -33.40
CA ALA A 403 11.05 7.02 -32.73
C ALA A 403 11.40 8.12 -33.73
N LEU A 404 12.37 7.87 -34.62
CA LEU A 404 12.79 8.79 -35.68
C LEU A 404 11.63 9.08 -36.63
N LYS A 405 10.88 8.06 -37.05
CA LYS A 405 9.71 8.25 -37.91
C LYS A 405 8.68 9.19 -37.25
N ALA A 406 8.32 8.94 -35.99
CA ALA A 406 7.34 9.74 -35.28
C ALA A 406 7.79 11.21 -35.10
N ILE A 407 9.06 11.45 -34.73
CA ILE A 407 9.54 12.82 -34.53
C ILE A 407 9.72 13.58 -35.85
N HIS A 408 10.13 12.93 -36.93
CA HIS A 408 10.18 13.55 -38.25
C HIS A 408 8.78 13.98 -38.71
N THR A 409 7.77 13.13 -38.52
CA THR A 409 6.38 13.51 -38.83
C THR A 409 5.92 14.69 -37.96
N ALA A 410 6.31 14.77 -36.69
CA ALA A 410 6.00 15.94 -35.84
C ALA A 410 6.65 17.23 -36.38
N ILE A 411 7.92 17.17 -36.81
CA ILE A 411 8.65 18.29 -37.39
C ILE A 411 8.06 18.71 -38.74
N GLU A 412 7.62 17.76 -39.57
CA GLU A 412 6.94 18.08 -40.84
C GLU A 412 5.65 18.88 -40.60
N MET A 413 4.94 18.60 -39.51
CA MET A 413 3.73 19.34 -39.12
C MET A 413 4.05 20.72 -38.54
N GLU A 414 5.13 20.85 -37.76
CA GLU A 414 5.58 22.12 -37.17
C GLU A 414 7.12 22.28 -37.26
N PRO A 415 7.65 22.76 -38.40
CA PRO A 415 9.10 22.78 -38.65
C PRO A 415 9.89 23.68 -37.70
N GLU A 416 9.28 24.78 -37.26
CA GLU A 416 9.87 25.80 -36.40
C GLU A 416 9.82 25.45 -34.90
N ASN A 417 9.28 24.27 -34.54
CA ASN A 417 9.14 23.88 -33.15
C ASN A 417 10.48 23.35 -32.59
N GLU A 418 11.18 24.21 -31.85
CA GLU A 418 12.49 23.88 -31.24
C GLU A 418 12.46 22.64 -30.35
N ALA A 419 11.35 22.35 -29.67
CA ALA A 419 11.25 21.18 -28.80
C ALA A 419 11.29 19.88 -29.60
N PHE A 420 10.75 19.87 -30.82
CA PHE A 420 10.79 18.70 -31.70
C PHE A 420 12.19 18.47 -32.25
N GLN A 421 12.88 19.55 -32.62
CA GLN A 421 14.28 19.51 -33.05
C GLN A 421 15.18 18.97 -31.93
N GLN A 422 15.02 19.47 -30.69
CA GLN A 422 15.74 18.95 -29.53
C GLN A 422 15.48 17.46 -29.27
N THR A 423 14.23 17.01 -29.46
CA THR A 423 13.88 15.59 -29.30
C THR A 423 14.53 14.73 -30.38
N LEU A 424 14.59 15.21 -31.63
CA LEU A 424 15.29 14.56 -32.71
C LEU A 424 16.79 14.44 -32.39
N THR A 425 17.40 15.51 -31.90
CA THR A 425 18.80 15.52 -31.45
C THR A 425 19.02 14.52 -30.31
N GLU A 426 18.16 14.47 -29.28
CA GLU A 426 18.25 13.49 -28.18
C GLU A 426 18.25 12.04 -28.71
N ILE A 427 17.37 11.73 -29.67
CA ILE A 427 17.26 10.40 -30.26
C ILE A 427 18.51 10.07 -31.10
N GLN A 428 19.13 11.07 -31.75
CA GLN A 428 20.31 10.90 -32.60
C GLN A 428 21.62 10.81 -31.81
N GLU A 429 21.83 11.66 -30.81
CA GLU A 429 23.10 11.80 -30.06
C GLU A 429 23.38 10.66 -29.07
N SER A 430 22.39 9.84 -28.72
CA SER A 430 22.58 8.69 -27.83
C SER A 430 23.58 7.62 -28.36
N ASP A 431 24.03 7.73 -29.61
CA ASP A 431 25.11 6.92 -30.19
C ASP A 431 26.52 7.22 -29.63
N GLU A 432 26.82 8.44 -29.17
CA GLU A 432 28.22 8.81 -28.89
C GLU A 432 28.75 8.34 -27.52
N LYS A 433 27.87 7.88 -26.62
CA LYS A 433 28.27 7.36 -25.30
C LYS A 433 28.28 5.84 -25.19
N THR A 434 27.99 5.14 -26.28
CA THR A 434 27.85 3.67 -26.29
C THR A 434 28.69 2.98 -27.37
N LYS A 435 29.56 3.72 -28.05
CA LYS A 435 30.71 3.20 -28.82
C LYS A 435 31.99 3.53 -28.07
#